data_AF-A0A7K3FVN9-F1
#
_entry.id   AF-A0A7K3FVN9-F1
#
_cell.length_a   1.000
_cell.length_b   1.000
_cell.length_c   1.000
_cell.angle_alpha   90.00
_cell.angle_beta   90.00
_cell.angle_gamma   90.00
#
_symmetry.space_group_name_H-M   'P 1'
#
loop_
_entity.id
_entity.type
_entity.pdbx_description
1 polymer ?
#
loop_
_entity_poly.entity_id
_entity_poly.type
_entity_poly.pdbx_seq_one_letter_code
_entity_poly.pdbx_strand_id
1 'polypeptide(L)'
;MTVIATNLKDAVQGWSPGNGTVYTATSRDYSGIVRGYTGTGTLSSANPNVMSGLFGQVLSDTPECLAPATDGKPVVGPPADETGLPAATAETDPAPEPVPVGPRVVRGIFTLGNGKPAAGMNVLLETTDVVAENPATAGTAVLGTTTTAADGSWSFTLPEQLPAEVTASAAANGGALNVSATVAGTTSTGVPMVGLDHTVAAPEDPVTNKPTAFGAAVSGEQHTTAMIPAAAPETVFSQPTAQQEASTYAAEQAASSIGSAGPAPSWQSDNAASDAGLNPYLVNGSDVSGERVTPYASGTCHTQRIFLSSRIAYTTVAEGHAFWDTYATVDYDNKLSTAVDVAVSGGGDWKASGSVSLASNSGQSTGYTNQGPYFARQYQVPIEYSKYKFTYYCGGIAKNSYQKIIAERYKVPAGGAVGKMGADVRYKDGYNAYVDSPKNNRAYVEPGSYFQLSRGKSAKWGGAVSVFGVSLGASTTYDRDHKQRITAGKKTNYRHIIWGRSGPVSGSPGLFFSF
;
A
#
# COMPACT_ATOMS: atom_id res chain seq x y z
N MET A 1 -7.85 -49.78 -9.86
CA MET A 1 -8.06 -49.99 -11.30
C MET A 1 -7.62 -48.71 -12.00
N THR A 2 -6.57 -48.76 -12.83
CA THR A 2 -6.05 -47.57 -13.52
C THR A 2 -6.79 -47.42 -14.85
N VAL A 3 -7.51 -46.31 -15.03
CA VAL A 3 -8.21 -45.99 -16.29
C VAL A 3 -7.27 -45.15 -17.15
N ILE A 4 -6.92 -45.64 -18.34
CA ILE A 4 -6.05 -44.94 -19.30
C ILE A 4 -6.92 -44.46 -20.47
N ALA A 5 -7.00 -43.14 -20.67
CA ALA A 5 -7.72 -42.55 -21.80
C ALA A 5 -6.76 -42.18 -22.93
N THR A 6 -6.84 -42.90 -24.05
CA THR A 6 -5.89 -42.80 -25.18
C THR A 6 -6.37 -41.89 -26.33
N ASN A 7 -7.57 -41.31 -26.23
CA ASN A 7 -8.23 -40.58 -27.33
C ASN A 7 -8.37 -39.06 -27.09
N LEU A 8 -7.62 -38.48 -26.15
CA LEU A 8 -7.65 -37.05 -25.80
C LEU A 8 -6.60 -36.28 -26.62
N LYS A 9 -6.94 -35.87 -27.84
CA LYS A 9 -5.96 -35.35 -28.82
C LYS A 9 -5.46 -33.92 -28.56
N ASP A 10 -6.24 -33.10 -27.85
CA ASP A 10 -5.96 -31.66 -27.67
C ASP A 10 -5.78 -31.26 -26.19
N ALA A 11 -5.72 -32.23 -25.27
CA ALA A 11 -5.61 -31.97 -23.84
C ALA A 11 -4.16 -31.67 -23.44
N VAL A 12 -3.90 -30.46 -22.93
CA VAL A 12 -2.58 -30.03 -22.46
C VAL A 12 -2.42 -30.22 -20.96
N GLN A 13 -3.54 -30.22 -20.21
CA GLN A 13 -3.59 -30.54 -18.79
C GLN A 13 -4.97 -31.07 -18.38
N GLY A 14 -5.05 -31.75 -17.25
CA GLY A 14 -6.32 -32.26 -16.71
C GLY A 14 -6.31 -32.42 -15.20
N TRP A 15 -7.51 -32.45 -14.62
CA TRP A 15 -7.74 -32.62 -13.19
C TRP A 15 -9.02 -33.41 -12.94
N SER A 16 -9.14 -33.99 -11.76
CA SER A 16 -10.32 -34.76 -11.36
C SER A 16 -11.01 -34.08 -10.18
N PRO A 17 -12.29 -33.73 -10.29
CA PRO A 17 -13.07 -33.20 -9.16
C PRO A 17 -13.60 -34.30 -8.24
N GLY A 18 -13.46 -35.58 -8.63
CA GLY A 18 -14.08 -36.71 -7.94
C GLY A 18 -13.99 -38.00 -8.75
N ASN A 19 -14.27 -39.13 -8.07
CA ASN A 19 -14.07 -40.46 -8.61
C ASN A 19 -14.84 -40.66 -9.94
N GLY A 20 -14.15 -41.14 -10.98
CA GLY A 20 -14.73 -41.40 -12.29
C GLY A 20 -15.04 -40.15 -13.14
N THR A 21 -14.61 -38.95 -12.73
CA THR A 21 -14.77 -37.70 -13.49
C THR A 21 -13.41 -37.06 -13.77
N VAL A 22 -13.20 -36.60 -15.00
CA VAL A 22 -11.96 -35.95 -15.44
C VAL A 22 -12.29 -34.74 -16.30
N TYR A 23 -11.68 -33.61 -15.99
CA TYR A 23 -11.67 -32.42 -16.86
C TYR A 23 -10.33 -32.29 -17.57
N THR A 24 -10.37 -31.78 -18.80
CA THR A 24 -9.17 -31.44 -19.56
C THR A 24 -9.28 -30.05 -20.15
N ALA A 25 -8.17 -29.32 -20.20
CA ALA A 25 -8.07 -28.02 -20.88
C ALA A 25 -7.11 -28.09 -22.07
N THR A 26 -7.42 -27.32 -23.11
CA THR A 26 -6.54 -27.16 -24.29
C THR A 26 -5.41 -26.15 -24.06
N SER A 27 -5.34 -25.48 -22.90
CA SER A 27 -4.26 -24.58 -22.50
C SER A 27 -3.88 -24.75 -21.02
N ARG A 28 -2.65 -24.34 -20.65
CA ARG A 28 -2.12 -24.45 -19.27
C ARG A 28 -2.66 -23.39 -18.29
N ASP A 29 -3.11 -22.26 -18.81
CA ASP A 29 -3.63 -21.11 -18.08
C ASP A 29 -5.18 -21.13 -17.95
N TYR A 30 -5.82 -22.22 -18.37
CA TYR A 30 -7.27 -22.42 -18.36
C TYR A 30 -8.09 -21.44 -19.25
N SER A 31 -7.42 -20.66 -20.12
CA SER A 31 -8.08 -19.78 -21.10
C SER A 31 -8.65 -20.54 -22.31
N GLY A 32 -8.23 -21.80 -22.51
CA GLY A 32 -8.69 -22.70 -23.57
C GLY A 32 -10.02 -23.42 -23.29
N ILE A 33 -10.40 -24.34 -24.18
CA ILE A 33 -11.65 -25.10 -24.05
C ILE A 33 -11.50 -26.17 -22.97
N VAL A 34 -12.40 -26.13 -21.98
CA VAL A 34 -12.48 -27.17 -20.95
C VAL A 34 -13.55 -28.20 -21.34
N ARG A 35 -13.15 -29.47 -21.34
CA ARG A 35 -14.01 -30.63 -21.63
C ARG A 35 -14.13 -31.54 -20.43
N GLY A 36 -15.32 -32.07 -20.19
CA GLY A 36 -15.61 -33.02 -19.11
C GLY A 36 -15.82 -34.44 -19.62
N TYR A 37 -15.25 -35.41 -18.91
CA TYR A 37 -15.34 -36.84 -19.20
C TYR A 37 -15.77 -37.62 -17.95
N THR A 38 -16.52 -38.70 -18.14
CA THR A 38 -16.96 -39.58 -17.05
C THR A 38 -16.78 -41.05 -17.41
N GLY A 39 -16.52 -41.90 -16.41
CA GLY A 39 -16.47 -43.36 -16.57
C GLY A 39 -15.49 -44.05 -15.63
N THR A 40 -15.77 -45.32 -15.31
CA THR A 40 -14.97 -46.14 -14.37
C THR A 40 -14.10 -47.20 -15.06
N GLY A 41 -14.26 -47.41 -16.37
CA GLY A 41 -13.47 -48.33 -17.21
C GLY A 41 -12.96 -47.70 -18.51
N THR A 42 -13.82 -46.97 -19.22
CA THR A 42 -13.47 -46.14 -20.39
C THR A 42 -14.11 -44.77 -20.20
N LEU A 43 -13.34 -43.69 -20.39
CA LEU A 43 -13.85 -42.33 -20.27
C LEU A 43 -14.62 -41.94 -21.54
N SER A 44 -15.88 -41.53 -21.38
CA SER A 44 -16.71 -40.95 -22.45
C SER A 44 -16.87 -39.45 -22.24
N SER A 45 -17.02 -38.69 -23.34
CA SER A 45 -17.25 -37.24 -23.28
C SER A 45 -18.62 -36.97 -22.67
N ALA A 46 -18.64 -36.35 -21.49
CA ALA A 46 -19.86 -35.98 -20.79
C ALA A 46 -20.30 -34.55 -21.14
N ASN A 47 -19.33 -33.64 -21.32
CA ASN A 47 -19.61 -32.28 -21.76
C ASN A 47 -18.45 -31.74 -22.63
N PRO A 48 -18.67 -31.51 -23.94
CA PRO A 48 -17.62 -31.07 -24.84
C PRO A 48 -17.26 -29.59 -24.73
N ASN A 49 -18.06 -28.74 -24.05
CA ASN A 49 -17.82 -27.30 -23.92
C ASN A 49 -18.33 -26.77 -22.56
N VAL A 50 -17.53 -26.90 -21.51
CA VAL A 50 -17.92 -26.52 -20.13
C VAL A 50 -17.96 -24.98 -19.90
N MET A 51 -17.40 -24.17 -20.82
CA MET A 51 -17.30 -22.71 -20.64
C MET A 51 -17.85 -21.83 -21.79
N SER A 52 -18.66 -22.37 -22.72
CA SER A 52 -19.39 -21.51 -23.67
C SER A 52 -20.87 -21.37 -23.28
N GLY A 53 -21.19 -20.37 -22.47
CA GLY A 53 -22.56 -19.83 -22.33
C GLY A 53 -23.41 -20.40 -21.18
N LEU A 54 -23.48 -19.64 -20.09
CA LEU A 54 -24.62 -19.64 -19.17
C LEU A 54 -25.81 -18.89 -19.84
N PHE A 55 -26.45 -19.47 -20.84
CA PHE A 55 -27.77 -19.01 -21.32
C PHE A 55 -28.60 -20.17 -21.86
N GLY A 56 -29.69 -20.50 -21.15
CA GLY A 56 -30.70 -21.48 -21.54
C GLY A 56 -31.58 -21.84 -20.32
N GLN A 57 -32.90 -21.92 -20.52
CA GLN A 57 -33.89 -22.09 -19.44
C GLN A 57 -33.57 -23.30 -18.55
N VAL A 58 -33.43 -23.03 -17.26
CA VAL A 58 -33.47 -24.03 -16.20
C VAL A 58 -34.89 -24.59 -16.17
N LEU A 59 -35.11 -25.73 -16.84
CA LEU A 59 -36.35 -26.48 -16.68
C LEU A 59 -36.30 -27.16 -15.31
N SER A 60 -37.37 -26.93 -14.56
CA SER A 60 -37.60 -27.35 -13.19
C SER A 60 -37.63 -28.87 -13.06
N ASP A 61 -36.53 -29.44 -12.56
CA ASP A 61 -36.55 -30.51 -11.58
C ASP A 61 -35.31 -30.32 -10.74
N THR A 62 -35.46 -29.54 -9.67
CA THR A 62 -34.38 -29.15 -8.77
C THR A 62 -33.93 -30.37 -7.97
N PRO A 63 -32.72 -30.92 -8.19
CA PRO A 63 -32.13 -31.87 -7.25
C PRO A 63 -32.03 -31.17 -5.87
N GLU A 64 -32.18 -31.89 -4.76
CA GLU A 64 -32.10 -31.30 -3.40
C GLU A 64 -30.79 -30.52 -3.15
N CYS A 65 -29.71 -30.83 -3.88
CA CYS A 65 -28.45 -30.08 -3.83
C CYS A 65 -28.48 -28.72 -4.57
N LEU A 66 -29.52 -28.44 -5.34
CA LEU A 66 -29.83 -27.15 -5.97
C LEU A 66 -31.11 -26.53 -5.39
N ALA A 67 -31.66 -27.10 -4.30
CA ALA A 67 -32.71 -26.43 -3.54
C ALA A 67 -32.26 -24.99 -3.21
N PRO A 68 -33.17 -24.01 -3.16
CA PRO A 68 -32.81 -22.65 -2.76
C PRO A 68 -31.94 -22.74 -1.51
N ALA A 69 -30.75 -22.14 -1.55
CA ALA A 69 -29.90 -22.08 -0.38
C ALA A 69 -30.78 -21.60 0.78
N THR A 70 -30.90 -22.43 1.81
CA THR A 70 -31.61 -22.02 3.02
C THR A 70 -30.98 -20.72 3.53
N ASP A 71 -31.68 -19.94 4.36
CA ASP A 71 -31.17 -18.70 4.96
C ASP A 71 -29.92 -18.89 5.85
N GLY A 72 -29.31 -20.09 5.83
CA GLY A 72 -28.10 -20.45 6.53
C GLY A 72 -26.86 -19.68 6.08
N LYS A 73 -26.01 -19.36 7.05
CA LYS A 73 -24.67 -18.83 6.83
C LYS A 73 -23.81 -19.90 6.17
N PRO A 74 -23.07 -19.62 5.07
CA PRO A 74 -22.19 -20.62 4.47
C PRO A 74 -21.04 -20.96 5.42
N VAL A 75 -20.95 -22.22 5.83
CA VAL A 75 -19.87 -22.75 6.69
C VAL A 75 -19.26 -23.97 6.03
N VAL A 76 -17.93 -24.05 6.00
CA VAL A 76 -17.19 -25.23 5.52
C VAL A 76 -16.36 -25.75 6.68
N GLY A 77 -16.94 -26.65 7.49
CA GLY A 77 -16.26 -27.21 8.67
C GLY A 77 -17.16 -27.29 9.91
N PRO A 78 -16.58 -27.60 11.10
CA PRO A 78 -17.33 -27.56 12.36
C PRO A 78 -17.89 -26.16 12.64
N PRO A 79 -18.91 -26.03 13.52
CA PRO A 79 -19.44 -24.72 13.88
C PRO A 79 -18.33 -23.81 14.44
N ALA A 80 -18.37 -22.54 14.05
CA ALA A 80 -17.45 -21.53 14.56
C ALA A 80 -17.54 -21.44 16.09
N ASP A 81 -16.39 -21.45 16.79
CA ASP A 81 -16.36 -21.15 18.22
C ASP A 81 -16.65 -19.66 18.45
N GLU A 82 -17.86 -19.35 18.88
CA GLU A 82 -18.33 -18.00 19.20
C GLU A 82 -18.30 -17.70 20.71
N THR A 83 -17.73 -18.61 21.51
CA THR A 83 -17.76 -18.53 22.98
C THR A 83 -16.91 -17.36 23.47
N GLY A 84 -17.54 -16.45 24.22
CA GLY A 84 -16.87 -15.31 24.86
C GLY A 84 -16.55 -14.14 23.91
N LEU A 85 -17.13 -14.11 22.71
CA LEU A 85 -16.96 -12.96 21.80
C LEU A 85 -17.80 -11.76 22.29
N PRO A 86 -17.20 -10.56 22.41
CA PRO A 86 -17.92 -9.36 22.81
C PRO A 86 -18.73 -8.79 21.63
N ALA A 87 -19.82 -8.08 21.97
CA ALA A 87 -20.52 -7.25 21.00
C ALA A 87 -19.57 -6.14 20.54
N ALA A 88 -19.51 -5.91 19.23
CA ALA A 88 -18.87 -4.75 18.66
C ALA A 88 -19.71 -3.54 19.06
N THR A 89 -19.21 -2.75 19.99
CA THR A 89 -19.83 -1.47 20.34
C THR A 89 -19.60 -0.50 19.20
N ALA A 90 -20.65 0.18 18.76
CA ALA A 90 -20.49 1.36 17.92
C ALA A 90 -19.48 2.29 18.58
N GLU A 91 -18.56 2.85 17.79
CA GLU A 91 -17.65 3.87 18.27
C GLU A 91 -18.47 4.99 18.91
N THR A 92 -18.33 5.16 20.22
CA THR A 92 -18.75 6.38 20.90
C THR A 92 -17.66 7.40 20.69
N ASP A 93 -18.03 8.67 20.48
CA ASP A 93 -17.07 9.76 20.42
C ASP A 93 -16.18 9.69 21.67
N PRO A 94 -14.89 9.33 21.55
CA PRO A 94 -14.01 9.48 22.68
C PRO A 94 -13.91 10.97 22.98
N ALA A 95 -13.76 11.31 24.27
CA ALA A 95 -13.22 12.61 24.62
C ALA A 95 -11.94 12.83 23.78
N PRO A 96 -11.68 14.03 23.25
CA PRO A 96 -10.45 14.28 22.51
C PRO A 96 -9.29 13.76 23.36
N GLU A 97 -8.57 12.76 22.86
CA GLU A 97 -7.36 12.30 23.53
C GLU A 97 -6.50 13.55 23.74
N PRO A 98 -5.85 13.70 24.90
CA PRO A 98 -4.92 14.80 25.08
C PRO A 98 -3.92 14.72 23.95
N VAL A 99 -4.00 15.67 23.01
CA VAL A 99 -3.08 15.79 21.88
C VAL A 99 -1.69 15.62 22.47
N PRO A 100 -0.90 14.65 22.00
CA PRO A 100 0.45 14.47 22.52
C PRO A 100 1.11 15.83 22.55
N VAL A 101 1.65 16.21 23.71
CA VAL A 101 2.61 17.31 23.79
C VAL A 101 3.91 16.78 23.19
N GLY A 102 3.84 16.45 21.90
CA GLY A 102 4.89 15.82 21.13
C GLY A 102 5.79 16.95 20.64
N PRO A 103 7.09 16.94 20.99
CA PRO A 103 7.98 17.99 20.54
C PRO A 103 8.06 17.94 19.01
N ARG A 104 8.49 19.04 18.39
CA ARG A 104 8.69 19.17 16.95
C ARG A 104 9.84 18.28 16.42
N VAL A 105 10.04 17.11 17.01
CA VAL A 105 11.21 16.25 16.85
C VAL A 105 10.93 15.19 15.81
N VAL A 106 11.72 15.21 14.75
CA VAL A 106 11.83 14.12 13.80
C VAL A 106 13.07 13.29 14.13
N ARG A 107 12.99 11.98 13.90
CA ARG A 107 14.06 11.03 14.21
C ARG A 107 14.03 9.83 13.27
N GLY A 108 15.19 9.22 13.10
CA GLY A 108 15.37 8.01 12.29
C GLY A 108 16.71 7.35 12.58
N ILE A 109 17.02 6.29 11.83
CA ILE A 109 18.29 5.57 11.88
C ILE A 109 18.77 5.36 10.45
N PHE A 110 19.98 5.79 10.14
CA PHE A 110 20.64 5.42 8.89
C PHE A 110 21.55 4.21 9.11
N THR A 111 21.46 3.24 8.21
CA THR A 111 22.36 2.09 8.15
C THR A 111 23.11 2.04 6.83
N LEU A 112 24.20 1.28 6.77
CA LEU A 112 24.81 0.83 5.53
C LEU A 112 23.92 -0.26 4.89
N GLY A 113 24.28 -0.70 3.68
CA GLY A 113 23.54 -1.72 2.95
C GLY A 113 23.46 -3.09 3.64
N ASN A 114 24.46 -3.41 4.45
CA ASN A 114 24.50 -4.63 5.26
C ASN A 114 23.81 -4.48 6.64
N GLY A 115 23.13 -3.37 6.91
CA GLY A 115 22.41 -3.11 8.16
C GLY A 115 23.27 -2.57 9.32
N LYS A 116 24.59 -2.43 9.16
CA LYS A 116 25.41 -1.76 10.19
C LYS A 116 25.08 -0.26 10.28
N PRO A 117 25.25 0.38 11.46
CA PRO A 117 25.08 1.83 11.60
C PRO A 117 25.87 2.67 10.60
N ALA A 118 25.23 3.67 9.99
CA ALA A 118 25.90 4.74 9.24
C ALA A 118 26.20 5.90 10.20
N ALA A 119 27.24 5.75 11.01
CA ALA A 119 27.60 6.70 12.07
C ALA A 119 28.39 7.93 11.57
N GLY A 120 28.22 9.07 12.25
CA GLY A 120 28.97 10.31 11.97
C GLY A 120 28.62 10.99 10.65
N MET A 121 27.46 10.66 10.07
CA MET A 121 26.98 11.22 8.81
C MET A 121 26.31 12.57 9.04
N ASN A 122 26.57 13.54 8.16
CA ASN A 122 25.85 14.81 8.14
C ASN A 122 24.43 14.58 7.60
N VAL A 123 23.42 14.85 8.41
CA VAL A 123 22.01 14.74 8.06
C VAL A 123 21.51 16.13 7.66
N LEU A 124 21.04 16.25 6.42
CA LEU A 124 20.37 17.43 5.91
C LEU A 124 18.85 17.20 5.98
N LEU A 125 18.11 18.10 6.64
CA LEU A 125 16.66 18.05 6.71
C LEU A 125 16.04 19.11 5.81
N GLU A 126 15.15 18.67 4.94
CA GLU A 126 14.45 19.51 3.95
C GLU A 126 12.95 19.17 3.96
N THR A 127 12.10 20.12 3.61
CA THR A 127 10.67 19.82 3.36
C THR A 127 10.44 19.45 1.90
N THR A 128 9.55 18.48 1.67
CA THR A 128 9.10 18.11 0.31
C THR A 128 7.87 18.88 -0.14
N ASP A 129 7.18 19.57 0.78
CA ASP A 129 5.87 20.19 0.54
C ASP A 129 5.95 21.57 -0.11
N VAL A 130 7.11 22.21 -0.07
CA VAL A 130 7.34 23.48 -0.78
C VAL A 130 7.78 23.14 -2.20
N VAL A 131 6.80 23.15 -3.11
CA VAL A 131 7.03 22.99 -4.54
C VAL A 131 6.77 24.32 -5.21
N ALA A 132 7.82 25.01 -5.67
CA ALA A 132 7.63 26.08 -6.63
C ALA A 132 6.91 25.50 -7.85
N GLU A 133 5.80 26.09 -8.28
CA GLU A 133 5.07 25.63 -9.46
C GLU A 133 5.99 25.66 -10.69
N ASN A 134 6.45 24.48 -11.11
CA ASN A 134 7.12 24.24 -12.39
C ASN A 134 8.27 25.17 -12.81
N PRO A 135 9.26 25.57 -11.99
CA PRO A 135 10.57 25.82 -12.56
C PRO A 135 11.19 24.45 -12.90
N ALA A 136 11.85 24.34 -14.06
CA ALA A 136 12.59 23.15 -14.45
C ALA A 136 13.66 22.74 -13.40
N THR A 137 13.99 23.65 -12.48
CA THR A 137 14.92 23.43 -11.38
C THR A 137 14.53 24.29 -10.18
N ALA A 138 14.40 23.69 -9.00
CA ALA A 138 14.11 24.38 -7.74
C ALA A 138 15.05 23.92 -6.62
N GLY A 139 15.45 24.84 -5.75
CA GLY A 139 16.00 24.47 -4.43
C GLY A 139 14.88 23.90 -3.56
N THR A 140 15.22 22.98 -2.67
CA THR A 140 14.35 22.54 -1.57
C THR A 140 14.53 23.46 -0.37
N ALA A 141 13.47 23.65 0.43
CA ALA A 141 13.56 24.47 1.63
C ALA A 141 14.22 23.66 2.76
N VAL A 142 15.39 24.13 3.21
CA VAL A 142 16.18 23.52 4.28
C VAL A 142 15.56 23.87 5.63
N LEU A 143 15.30 22.85 6.45
CA LEU A 143 14.79 22.97 7.82
C LEU A 143 15.93 23.02 8.84
N GLY A 144 17.04 22.34 8.55
CA GLY A 144 18.24 22.34 9.39
C GLY A 144 19.14 21.14 9.13
N THR A 145 20.11 20.94 10.01
CA THR A 145 21.05 19.83 9.94
C THR A 145 21.28 19.19 11.31
N THR A 146 21.68 17.92 11.31
CA THR A 146 22.13 17.18 12.50
C THR A 146 23.20 16.16 12.09
N THR A 147 23.65 15.30 12.99
CA THR A 147 24.63 14.25 12.72
C THR A 147 24.14 12.92 13.27
N THR A 148 24.42 11.81 12.57
CA THR A 148 24.10 10.48 13.09
C THR A 148 25.04 10.09 14.24
N ALA A 149 24.47 9.52 15.29
CA ALA A 149 25.20 8.96 16.42
C ALA A 149 25.90 7.64 16.04
N ALA A 150 26.60 7.02 16.99
CA ALA A 150 27.37 5.79 16.79
C ALA A 150 26.50 4.59 16.37
N ASP A 151 25.23 4.57 16.78
CA ASP A 151 24.22 3.58 16.39
C ASP A 151 23.50 3.93 15.07
N GLY A 152 23.89 5.03 14.42
CA GLY A 152 23.29 5.52 13.17
C GLY A 152 22.02 6.34 13.40
N SER A 153 21.55 6.47 14.64
CA SER A 153 20.37 7.26 14.96
C SER A 153 20.62 8.75 14.76
N TRP A 154 19.56 9.47 14.38
CA TRP A 154 19.58 10.92 14.29
C TRP A 154 18.27 11.48 14.86
N SER A 155 18.33 12.71 15.36
CA SER A 155 17.18 13.44 15.85
C SER A 155 17.37 14.92 15.57
N PHE A 156 16.28 15.60 15.23
CA PHE A 156 16.24 17.03 14.98
C PHE A 156 14.94 17.61 15.49
N THR A 157 15.03 18.70 16.25
CA THR A 157 13.86 19.48 16.69
C THR A 157 13.64 20.62 15.71
N LEU A 158 12.45 20.70 15.09
CA LEU A 158 12.13 21.81 14.19
C LEU A 158 12.23 23.15 14.94
N PRO A 159 12.69 24.22 14.27
CA PRO A 159 12.69 25.56 14.83
C PRO A 159 11.30 26.00 15.32
N GLU A 160 11.24 26.87 16.33
CA GLU A 160 9.98 27.46 16.84
C GLU A 160 9.24 28.28 15.77
N GLN A 161 9.98 28.91 14.86
CA GLN A 161 9.43 29.62 13.72
C GLN A 161 9.90 28.95 12.44
N LEU A 162 8.96 28.34 11.72
CA LEU A 162 9.20 27.85 10.39
C LEU A 162 9.11 29.00 9.38
N PRO A 163 9.81 28.92 8.23
CA PRO A 163 9.60 29.88 7.15
C PRO A 163 8.12 29.96 6.75
N ALA A 164 7.67 31.13 6.30
CA ALA A 164 6.26 31.38 6.02
C ALA A 164 5.69 30.41 4.97
N GLU A 165 6.47 30.10 3.92
CA GLU A 165 6.11 29.13 2.88
C GLU A 165 5.96 27.70 3.41
N VAL A 166 6.81 27.30 4.36
CA VAL A 166 6.76 25.99 5.01
C VAL A 166 5.53 25.90 5.92
N THR A 167 5.25 26.97 6.66
CA THR A 167 4.07 27.07 7.53
C THR A 167 2.78 27.00 6.71
N ALA A 168 2.72 27.73 5.60
CA ALA A 168 1.57 27.72 4.70
C ALA A 168 1.36 26.33 4.06
N SER A 169 2.44 25.66 3.67
CA SER A 169 2.34 24.32 3.07
C SER A 169 1.91 23.25 4.09
N ALA A 170 2.46 23.29 5.31
CA ALA A 170 2.00 22.42 6.40
C ALA A 170 0.51 22.64 6.72
N ALA A 171 0.05 23.90 6.77
CA ALA A 171 -1.36 24.21 6.98
C ALA A 171 -2.25 23.70 5.85
N ALA A 172 -1.81 23.82 4.59
CA ALA A 172 -2.51 23.27 3.43
C ALA A 172 -2.56 21.73 3.43
N ASN A 173 -1.59 21.09 4.11
CA ASN A 173 -1.49 19.66 4.34
C ASN A 173 -2.03 19.26 5.73
N GLY A 174 -3.11 19.91 6.19
CA GLY A 174 -3.82 19.51 7.41
C GLY A 174 -3.04 19.67 8.71
N GLY A 175 -1.94 20.43 8.71
CA GLY A 175 -0.98 20.57 9.81
C GLY A 175 0.14 19.55 9.81
N ALA A 176 0.25 18.70 8.78
CA ALA A 176 1.35 17.76 8.61
C ALA A 176 2.46 18.36 7.73
N LEU A 177 3.71 18.26 8.17
CA LEU A 177 4.88 18.68 7.41
C LEU A 177 5.67 17.44 6.99
N ASN A 178 5.73 17.15 5.68
CA ASN A 178 6.57 16.10 5.15
C ASN A 178 8.04 16.56 5.16
N VAL A 179 8.89 15.73 5.76
CA VAL A 179 10.32 15.98 5.97
C VAL A 179 11.11 14.89 5.28
N SER A 180 12.12 15.29 4.51
CA SER A 180 13.15 14.40 3.99
C SER A 180 14.46 14.65 4.72
N ALA A 181 14.97 13.61 5.40
CA ALA A 181 16.31 13.59 5.94
C ALA A 181 17.23 12.88 4.93
N THR A 182 18.31 13.55 4.56
CA THR A 182 19.29 13.06 3.58
C THR A 182 20.66 12.97 4.23
N VAL A 183 21.31 11.81 4.11
CA VAL A 183 22.74 11.63 4.38
C VAL A 183 23.45 11.28 3.08
N ALA A 184 24.66 11.81 2.88
CA ALA A 184 25.43 11.52 1.67
C ALA A 184 26.92 11.42 1.97
N GLY A 185 27.59 10.51 1.26
CA GLY A 185 29.02 10.30 1.40
C GLY A 185 29.58 9.44 0.28
N THR A 186 30.83 9.04 0.44
CA THR A 186 31.53 8.16 -0.49
C THR A 186 32.09 6.95 0.24
N THR A 187 32.03 5.78 -0.39
CA THR A 187 32.73 4.59 0.11
C THR A 187 34.25 4.75 -0.01
N SER A 188 35.00 3.85 0.63
CA SER A 188 36.45 3.73 0.46
C SER A 188 36.88 3.50 -0.99
N THR A 189 36.05 2.84 -1.79
CA THR A 189 36.26 2.62 -3.23
C THR A 189 35.80 3.77 -4.13
N GLY A 190 35.30 4.87 -3.56
CA GLY A 190 34.88 6.05 -4.30
C GLY A 190 33.45 6.01 -4.84
N VAL A 191 32.64 5.03 -4.40
CA VAL A 191 31.23 4.93 -4.81
C VAL A 191 30.39 5.92 -4.00
N PRO A 192 29.63 6.83 -4.66
CA PRO A 192 28.70 7.70 -3.98
C PRO A 192 27.58 6.92 -3.31
N MET A 193 27.26 7.26 -2.07
CA MET A 193 26.17 6.65 -1.29
C MET A 193 25.23 7.75 -0.78
N VAL A 194 23.93 7.45 -0.75
CA VAL A 194 22.90 8.34 -0.20
C VAL A 194 21.92 7.57 0.68
N GLY A 195 21.58 8.10 1.85
CA GLY A 195 20.46 7.64 2.67
C GLY A 195 19.34 8.66 2.60
N LEU A 196 18.12 8.19 2.38
CA LEU A 196 16.93 9.03 2.24
C LEU A 196 15.86 8.49 3.19
N ASP A 197 15.52 9.25 4.21
CA ASP A 197 14.43 8.93 5.14
C ASP A 197 13.33 9.97 4.96
N HIS A 198 12.11 9.50 4.72
CA HIS A 198 10.92 10.34 4.60
C HIS A 198 10.02 10.09 5.80
N THR A 199 9.76 11.16 6.53
CA THR A 199 8.95 11.15 7.74
C THR A 199 8.02 12.36 7.75
N VAL A 200 7.08 12.37 8.68
CA VAL A 200 6.09 13.43 8.81
C VAL A 200 6.23 14.03 10.21
N ALA A 201 6.37 15.36 10.25
CA ALA A 201 6.36 16.15 11.47
C ALA A 201 4.99 16.82 11.66
N ALA A 202 4.66 17.15 12.91
CA ALA A 202 3.47 17.90 13.27
C ALA A 202 3.87 19.24 13.90
N PRO A 203 4.18 20.28 13.11
CA PRO A 203 4.45 21.60 13.65
C PRO A 203 3.23 22.16 14.39
N GLU A 204 3.47 23.07 15.33
CA GLU A 204 2.39 23.76 16.03
C GLU A 204 1.67 24.72 15.09
N ASP A 205 0.34 24.72 15.19
CA ASP A 205 -0.49 25.72 14.53
C ASP A 205 -0.23 27.11 15.16
N PRO A 206 0.05 28.16 14.37
CA PRO A 206 0.40 29.49 14.89
C PRO A 206 -0.69 30.16 15.74
N VAL A 207 -1.95 29.73 15.63
CA VAL A 207 -3.09 30.31 16.36
C VAL A 207 -3.30 29.58 17.68
N THR A 208 -3.23 28.26 17.66
CA THR A 208 -3.54 27.41 18.83
C THR A 208 -2.31 27.00 19.63
N ASN A 209 -1.09 27.22 19.10
CA ASN A 209 0.19 26.76 19.66
C ASN A 209 0.22 25.26 19.97
N LYS A 210 -0.50 24.47 19.17
CA LYS A 210 -0.60 23.01 19.30
C LYS A 210 -0.60 22.37 17.91
N PRO A 211 -0.08 21.15 17.76
CA PRO A 211 -0.28 20.40 16.52
C PRO A 211 -1.77 20.15 16.27
N THR A 212 -2.16 20.07 15.00
CA THR A 212 -3.51 19.63 14.63
C THR A 212 -3.69 18.15 14.97
N ALA A 213 -4.93 17.72 15.22
CA ALA A 213 -5.23 16.30 15.47
C ALA A 213 -4.77 15.42 14.29
N PHE A 214 -4.94 15.91 13.06
CA PHE A 214 -4.49 15.22 11.86
C PHE A 214 -2.96 15.12 11.82
N GLY A 215 -2.25 16.25 11.93
CA GLY A 215 -0.79 16.29 11.88
C GLY A 215 -0.15 15.38 12.92
N ALA A 216 -0.71 15.37 14.14
CA ALA A 216 -0.28 14.45 15.19
C ALA A 216 -0.52 12.97 14.81
N ALA A 217 -1.70 12.63 14.25
CA ALA A 217 -2.06 11.26 13.89
C ALA A 217 -1.22 10.67 12.76
N VAL A 218 -0.72 11.50 11.84
CA VAL A 218 0.13 11.04 10.73
C VAL A 218 1.63 11.18 10.98
N SER A 219 2.02 11.90 12.03
CA SER A 219 3.44 12.08 12.38
C SER A 219 4.12 10.75 12.68
N GLY A 220 5.35 10.61 12.18
CA GLY A 220 6.02 9.33 12.07
C GLY A 220 6.66 8.83 13.37
N GLU A 221 6.65 7.51 13.52
CA GLU A 221 7.57 6.79 14.41
C GLU A 221 9.00 6.78 13.82
N GLN A 222 9.97 6.31 14.61
CA GLN A 222 11.35 6.20 14.16
C GLN A 222 11.48 5.15 13.04
N HIS A 223 12.06 5.53 11.89
CA HIS A 223 12.31 4.61 10.78
C HIS A 223 13.81 4.23 10.69
N THR A 224 14.07 3.06 10.12
CA THR A 224 15.43 2.62 9.76
C THR A 224 15.56 2.60 8.24
N THR A 225 16.54 3.33 7.73
CA THR A 225 16.80 3.47 6.30
C THR A 225 18.24 3.10 5.99
N ALA A 226 18.42 2.11 5.11
CA ALA A 226 19.72 1.81 4.54
C ALA A 226 20.10 2.86 3.48
N MET A 227 21.35 3.34 3.55
CA MET A 227 21.99 4.07 2.45
C MET A 227 22.04 3.17 1.22
N ILE A 228 21.88 3.76 0.04
CA ILE A 228 21.90 3.11 -1.27
C ILE A 228 23.00 3.74 -2.13
N PRO A 229 23.56 3.01 -3.12
CA PRO A 229 24.43 3.63 -4.10
C PRO A 229 23.70 4.74 -4.85
N ALA A 230 24.38 5.86 -5.05
CA ALA A 230 23.88 7.02 -5.77
C ALA A 230 24.63 7.16 -7.11
N ALA A 231 23.99 7.84 -8.05
CA ALA A 231 24.59 8.15 -9.34
C ALA A 231 25.57 9.32 -9.22
N ALA A 232 26.44 9.43 -10.22
CA ALA A 232 27.23 10.62 -10.41
C ALA A 232 26.33 11.84 -10.68
N PRO A 233 26.75 13.07 -10.31
CA PRO A 233 25.95 14.28 -10.50
C PRO A 233 25.38 14.46 -11.93
N GLU A 234 26.20 14.20 -12.92
CA GLU A 234 25.92 14.36 -14.35
C GLU A 234 25.06 13.23 -14.95
N THR A 235 24.75 12.18 -14.18
CA THR A 235 23.96 11.05 -14.69
C THR A 235 22.62 11.52 -15.25
N VAL A 236 22.35 11.08 -16.47
CA VAL A 236 21.06 11.21 -17.14
C VAL A 236 20.29 9.93 -16.91
N PHE A 237 19.14 10.04 -16.24
CA PHE A 237 18.29 8.89 -15.95
C PHE A 237 17.31 8.66 -17.10
N SER A 238 17.51 7.57 -17.85
CA SER A 238 16.55 7.14 -18.86
C SER A 238 15.23 6.74 -18.22
N GLN A 239 14.12 7.06 -18.89
CA GLN A 239 12.81 6.55 -18.50
C GLN A 239 12.56 5.22 -19.21
N PRO A 240 11.92 4.24 -18.54
CA PRO A 240 11.52 3.01 -19.19
C PRO A 240 10.53 3.28 -20.32
N THR A 241 10.56 2.45 -21.36
CA THR A 241 9.51 2.44 -22.39
C THR A 241 8.22 1.84 -21.83
N ALA A 242 7.09 2.07 -22.49
CA ALA A 242 5.82 1.47 -22.08
C ALA A 242 5.86 -0.07 -22.05
N GLN A 243 6.61 -0.68 -22.98
CA GLN A 243 6.81 -2.14 -23.02
C GLN A 243 7.64 -2.64 -21.84
N GLN A 244 8.66 -1.88 -21.44
CA GLN A 244 9.49 -2.20 -20.27
C GLN A 244 8.70 -2.02 -18.96
N GLU A 245 7.92 -0.95 -18.82
CA GLU A 245 7.06 -0.78 -17.65
C GLU A 245 6.04 -1.92 -17.52
N ALA A 246 5.50 -2.41 -18.65
CA ALA A 246 4.50 -3.48 -18.67
C ALA A 246 5.03 -4.86 -18.24
N SER A 247 6.36 -5.06 -18.20
CA SER A 247 6.99 -6.30 -17.71
C SER A 247 7.42 -6.24 -16.25
N THR A 248 7.17 -5.13 -15.55
CA THR A 248 7.59 -4.94 -14.16
C THR A 248 6.72 -5.71 -13.17
N TYR A 249 7.27 -5.98 -11.98
CA TYR A 249 6.49 -6.48 -10.85
C TYR A 249 5.27 -5.60 -10.55
N ALA A 250 5.43 -4.27 -10.66
CA ALA A 250 4.35 -3.34 -10.44
C ALA A 250 3.21 -3.50 -11.47
N ALA A 251 3.54 -3.79 -12.73
CA ALA A 251 2.54 -4.08 -13.76
C ALA A 251 1.83 -5.41 -13.53
N GLU A 252 2.57 -6.45 -13.12
CA GLU A 252 1.99 -7.75 -12.74
C GLU A 252 1.00 -7.61 -11.58
N GLN A 253 1.38 -6.87 -10.52
CA GLN A 253 0.49 -6.59 -9.39
C GLN A 253 -0.75 -5.79 -9.81
N ALA A 254 -0.60 -4.80 -10.69
CA ALA A 254 -1.72 -4.00 -11.18
C ALA A 254 -2.70 -4.81 -12.05
N ALA A 255 -2.22 -5.85 -12.75
CA ALA A 255 -3.05 -6.74 -13.55
C ALA A 255 -3.80 -7.79 -12.70
N SER A 256 -3.36 -8.04 -11.46
CA SER A 256 -4.02 -8.99 -10.57
C SER A 256 -5.41 -8.50 -10.13
N SER A 257 -6.43 -9.33 -10.35
CA SER A 257 -7.80 -9.08 -9.90
C SER A 257 -8.02 -9.43 -8.42
N ILE A 258 -7.10 -10.20 -7.83
CA ILE A 258 -7.08 -10.61 -6.43
C ILE A 258 -6.02 -9.73 -5.74
N GLY A 259 -6.36 -9.11 -4.60
CA GLY A 259 -5.43 -8.21 -3.89
C GLY A 259 -4.07 -8.87 -3.63
N SER A 260 -3.00 -8.06 -3.47
CA SER A 260 -1.63 -8.60 -3.34
C SER A 260 -1.52 -9.64 -2.21
N ALA A 261 -0.90 -10.79 -2.54
CA ALA A 261 -0.73 -11.94 -1.63
C ALA A 261 0.43 -11.76 -0.63
N GLY A 262 1.13 -10.63 -0.62
CA GLY A 262 2.32 -10.39 0.20
C GLY A 262 2.91 -8.99 0.07
N PRO A 263 3.95 -8.65 0.85
CA PRO A 263 4.64 -7.36 0.75
C PRO A 263 5.33 -7.21 -0.61
N ALA A 264 5.43 -5.98 -1.11
CA ALA A 264 6.25 -5.67 -2.28
C ALA A 264 7.72 -6.08 -2.00
N PRO A 265 8.48 -6.51 -3.03
CA PRO A 265 9.90 -6.79 -2.85
C PRO A 265 10.61 -5.51 -2.41
N SER A 266 11.68 -5.69 -1.62
CA SER A 266 12.46 -4.59 -1.07
C SER A 266 13.08 -3.70 -2.15
N TRP A 267 13.39 -4.31 -3.30
CA TRP A 267 13.87 -3.64 -4.51
C TRP A 267 13.04 -4.04 -5.72
N GLN A 268 12.83 -3.09 -6.61
CA GLN A 268 11.96 -3.20 -7.77
C GLN A 268 12.65 -2.60 -9.00
N SER A 269 12.60 -3.31 -10.12
CA SER A 269 12.99 -2.71 -11.40
C SER A 269 11.80 -1.96 -12.01
N ASP A 270 12.05 -0.80 -12.61
CA ASP A 270 11.05 -0.04 -13.39
C ASP A 270 11.01 -0.42 -14.87
N ASN A 271 11.87 -1.35 -15.30
CA ASN A 271 12.04 -1.70 -16.72
C ASN A 271 12.06 -3.21 -17.02
N ALA A 272 11.97 -4.05 -16.00
CA ALA A 272 11.98 -5.49 -16.09
C ALA A 272 11.24 -6.12 -14.91
N ALA A 273 10.97 -7.43 -15.01
CA ALA A 273 10.47 -8.20 -13.87
C ALA A 273 11.44 -8.07 -12.68
N SER A 274 10.90 -7.96 -11.47
CA SER A 274 11.75 -7.85 -10.28
C SER A 274 12.24 -9.24 -9.88
N ASP A 275 13.57 -9.44 -9.88
CA ASP A 275 14.18 -10.67 -9.41
C ASP A 275 14.36 -10.64 -7.89
N ALA A 276 13.94 -11.70 -7.19
CA ALA A 276 14.10 -11.85 -5.74
C ALA A 276 15.56 -11.86 -5.26
N GLY A 277 16.54 -11.88 -6.18
CA GLY A 277 17.98 -11.87 -5.91
C GLY A 277 18.71 -10.59 -6.30
N LEU A 278 17.98 -9.51 -6.60
CA LEU A 278 18.60 -8.24 -7.01
C LEU A 278 19.42 -7.63 -5.86
N ASN A 279 20.73 -7.45 -6.07
CA ASN A 279 21.63 -6.79 -5.13
C ASN A 279 22.07 -5.42 -5.70
N PRO A 280 21.43 -4.32 -5.29
CA PRO A 280 21.74 -2.98 -5.80
C PRO A 280 23.03 -2.41 -5.22
N TYR A 281 23.69 -3.12 -4.29
CA TYR A 281 25.00 -2.76 -3.77
C TYR A 281 26.15 -3.32 -4.61
N LEU A 282 25.88 -4.09 -5.66
CA LEU A 282 26.90 -4.48 -6.63
C LEU A 282 27.16 -3.33 -7.60
N VAL A 283 28.24 -2.59 -7.36
CA VAL A 283 28.67 -1.48 -8.21
C VAL A 283 29.99 -1.88 -8.89
N ASN A 284 30.00 -1.86 -10.23
CA ASN A 284 31.16 -2.27 -11.03
C ASN A 284 31.72 -3.66 -10.65
N GLY A 285 30.84 -4.59 -10.28
CA GLY A 285 31.20 -5.97 -9.91
C GLY A 285 31.71 -6.15 -8.48
N SER A 286 31.71 -5.10 -7.64
CA SER A 286 32.06 -5.18 -6.22
C SER A 286 30.88 -4.84 -5.32
N ASP A 287 30.71 -5.59 -4.23
CA ASP A 287 29.63 -5.34 -3.26
C ASP A 287 30.06 -4.25 -2.27
N VAL A 288 29.39 -3.10 -2.32
CA VAL A 288 29.69 -1.95 -1.46
C VAL A 288 28.81 -1.87 -0.21
N SER A 289 27.93 -2.85 0.03
CA SER A 289 26.91 -2.82 1.10
C SER A 289 27.50 -2.65 2.49
N GLY A 290 28.72 -3.11 2.72
CA GLY A 290 29.42 -3.04 4.00
C GLY A 290 30.63 -2.12 4.04
N GLU A 291 30.91 -1.40 2.95
CA GLU A 291 32.04 -0.47 2.92
C GLU A 291 31.84 0.71 3.86
N ARG A 292 32.94 1.20 4.44
CA ARG A 292 32.91 2.41 5.24
C ARG A 292 32.55 3.59 4.34
N VAL A 293 31.50 4.30 4.71
CA VAL A 293 31.12 5.56 4.06
C VAL A 293 31.73 6.73 4.83
N THR A 294 32.43 7.60 4.11
CA THR A 294 32.93 8.87 4.63
C THR A 294 31.97 9.97 4.19
N PRO A 295 31.40 10.77 5.12
CA PRO A 295 30.52 11.86 4.75
C PRO A 295 31.27 12.87 3.87
N TYR A 296 30.56 13.51 2.93
CA TYR A 296 31.17 14.62 2.20
C TYR A 296 31.56 15.74 3.18
N ALA A 297 32.68 16.42 2.87
CA ALA A 297 33.23 17.49 3.70
C ALA A 297 32.17 18.53 4.07
N SER A 298 32.25 19.04 5.31
CA SER A 298 31.32 20.00 5.89
C SER A 298 31.28 21.32 5.11
N GLY A 299 30.08 21.90 4.99
CA GLY A 299 29.80 23.19 4.34
C GLY A 299 28.30 23.39 4.17
N THR A 300 27.86 24.46 3.49
CA THR A 300 26.44 24.64 3.15
C THR A 300 26.03 23.59 2.13
N CYS A 301 25.24 22.60 2.57
CA CYS A 301 24.70 21.54 1.73
C CYS A 301 23.21 21.80 1.45
N HIS A 302 22.76 21.42 0.26
CA HIS A 302 21.36 21.53 -0.17
C HIS A 302 21.09 20.52 -1.30
N THR A 303 19.82 20.21 -1.54
CA THR A 303 19.40 19.48 -2.72
C THR A 303 18.79 20.40 -3.77
N GLN A 304 19.12 20.12 -5.02
CA GLN A 304 18.47 20.74 -6.17
C GLN A 304 17.54 19.71 -6.79
N ARG A 305 16.26 20.08 -6.96
CA ARG A 305 15.23 19.23 -7.54
C ARG A 305 14.98 19.61 -9.00
N ILE A 306 14.88 18.62 -9.86
CA ILE A 306 14.57 18.73 -11.29
C ILE A 306 13.38 17.82 -11.60
N PHE A 307 12.31 18.39 -12.16
CA PHE A 307 11.13 17.64 -12.61
C PHE A 307 11.47 16.80 -13.83
N LEU A 308 11.04 15.52 -13.84
CA LEU A 308 11.22 14.63 -14.98
C LEU A 308 9.88 14.29 -15.64
N SER A 309 8.89 13.86 -14.87
CA SER A 309 7.57 13.48 -15.40
C SER A 309 6.51 13.44 -14.30
N SER A 310 5.23 13.46 -14.68
CA SER A 310 4.11 13.20 -13.79
C SER A 310 3.12 12.21 -14.41
N ARG A 311 2.38 11.49 -13.57
CA ARG A 311 1.36 10.51 -13.97
C ARG A 311 0.26 10.45 -12.92
N ILE A 312 -0.99 10.39 -13.36
CA ILE A 312 -2.13 10.10 -12.48
C ILE A 312 -2.29 8.58 -12.37
N ALA A 313 -2.30 8.05 -11.16
CA ALA A 313 -2.51 6.63 -10.89
C ALA A 313 -3.57 6.43 -9.80
N TYR A 314 -4.38 5.38 -9.96
CA TYR A 314 -5.41 5.04 -8.97
C TYR A 314 -4.78 4.30 -7.81
N THR A 315 -4.92 4.88 -6.62
CA THR A 315 -4.26 4.44 -5.39
C THR A 315 -5.29 3.89 -4.44
N THR A 316 -5.03 2.70 -3.90
CA THR A 316 -5.88 2.06 -2.90
C THR A 316 -5.82 2.82 -1.59
N VAL A 317 -6.98 3.29 -1.12
CA VAL A 317 -7.13 4.11 0.09
C VAL A 317 -8.11 3.54 1.09
N ALA A 318 -8.86 2.50 0.70
CA ALA A 318 -9.79 1.83 1.60
C ALA A 318 -10.08 0.40 1.11
N GLU A 319 -10.63 -0.42 2.00
CA GLU A 319 -11.08 -1.78 1.75
C GLU A 319 -12.35 -1.98 2.59
N GLY A 320 -13.39 -2.60 2.01
CA GLY A 320 -14.66 -2.86 2.69
C GLY A 320 -15.08 -4.31 2.50
N HIS A 321 -15.75 -4.85 3.52
CA HIS A 321 -16.01 -6.27 3.70
C HIS A 321 -17.46 -6.51 4.12
N ALA A 322 -18.10 -7.50 3.51
CA ALA A 322 -19.47 -7.90 3.76
C ALA A 322 -19.66 -9.37 3.41
N PHE A 323 -19.83 -10.22 4.41
CA PHE A 323 -20.15 -11.64 4.25
C PHE A 323 -21.58 -11.95 4.73
N TRP A 324 -22.22 -12.93 4.08
CA TRP A 324 -23.54 -13.47 4.43
C TRP A 324 -24.71 -12.49 4.36
N ASP A 325 -25.14 -11.89 5.47
CA ASP A 325 -26.26 -10.92 5.52
C ASP A 325 -25.73 -9.59 6.05
N THR A 326 -24.70 -9.06 5.37
CA THR A 326 -24.10 -7.78 5.71
C THR A 326 -23.86 -6.94 4.46
N TYR A 327 -23.67 -5.64 4.68
CA TYR A 327 -23.41 -4.66 3.63
C TYR A 327 -22.23 -3.76 4.01
N ALA A 328 -21.31 -3.57 3.07
CA ALA A 328 -20.13 -2.73 3.21
C ALA A 328 -20.39 -1.32 2.69
N THR A 329 -19.89 -0.34 3.43
CA THR A 329 -19.79 1.06 2.99
C THR A 329 -18.37 1.55 3.23
N VAL A 330 -17.82 2.27 2.26
CA VAL A 330 -16.56 2.99 2.36
C VAL A 330 -16.83 4.41 1.94
N ASP A 331 -16.45 5.37 2.78
CA ASP A 331 -16.46 6.79 2.46
C ASP A 331 -15.03 7.32 2.54
N TYR A 332 -14.60 8.01 1.47
CA TYR A 332 -13.34 8.72 1.37
C TYR A 332 -13.67 10.16 0.96
N ASP A 333 -13.81 11.02 1.97
CA ASP A 333 -14.46 12.33 1.81
C ASP A 333 -13.52 13.43 1.28
N ASN A 334 -13.93 14.68 1.41
CA ASN A 334 -13.30 15.87 0.82
C ASN A 334 -11.90 16.22 1.35
N LYS A 335 -11.39 15.53 2.36
CA LYS A 335 -10.01 15.66 2.81
C LYS A 335 -9.24 14.45 2.32
N LEU A 336 -7.98 14.61 1.97
CA LEU A 336 -7.09 13.47 1.87
C LEU A 336 -6.57 13.15 3.28
N SER A 337 -6.35 11.87 3.57
CA SER A 337 -5.74 11.44 4.83
C SER A 337 -4.78 10.26 4.60
N THR A 338 -4.23 10.20 3.39
CA THR A 338 -3.46 9.05 2.91
C THR A 338 -1.97 9.31 3.02
N ALA A 339 -1.24 8.43 3.69
CA ALA A 339 0.21 8.35 3.60
C ALA A 339 0.61 7.38 2.48
N VAL A 340 1.46 7.83 1.57
CA VAL A 340 1.93 7.04 0.41
C VAL A 340 3.44 6.92 0.43
N ASP A 341 3.96 5.75 0.07
CA ASP A 341 5.41 5.52 0.01
C ASP A 341 6.11 6.41 -0.99
N VAL A 342 7.33 6.84 -0.63
CA VAL A 342 8.27 7.48 -1.56
C VAL A 342 9.21 6.41 -2.09
N ALA A 343 9.27 6.26 -3.41
CA ALA A 343 10.27 5.42 -4.06
C ALA A 343 11.54 6.22 -4.34
N VAL A 344 12.72 5.62 -4.13
CA VAL A 344 14.02 6.23 -4.40
C VAL A 344 14.90 5.32 -5.25
N SER A 345 15.75 5.90 -6.09
CA SER A 345 16.72 5.16 -6.91
C SER A 345 18.01 5.96 -7.13
N GLY A 346 19.14 5.26 -7.21
CA GLY A 346 20.43 5.80 -7.62
C GLY A 346 20.73 5.68 -9.11
N GLY A 347 19.85 5.10 -9.94
CA GLY A 347 20.09 4.94 -11.38
C GLY A 347 19.79 3.57 -11.98
N GLY A 348 18.85 2.85 -11.38
CA GLY A 348 18.40 1.53 -11.83
C GLY A 348 17.20 1.12 -11.00
N ASP A 349 17.43 0.27 -10.01
CA ASP A 349 16.37 -0.26 -9.17
C ASP A 349 15.87 0.74 -8.13
N TRP A 350 14.63 0.50 -7.71
CA TRP A 350 13.84 1.35 -6.85
C TRP A 350 13.56 0.67 -5.52
N LYS A 351 13.55 1.46 -4.45
CA LYS A 351 13.16 1.01 -3.11
C LYS A 351 12.27 2.04 -2.45
N ALA A 352 11.32 1.59 -1.62
CA ALA A 352 10.54 2.47 -0.75
C ALA A 352 11.40 3.03 0.40
N SER A 353 11.29 4.33 0.66
CA SER A 353 12.15 5.12 1.54
C SER A 353 11.32 5.91 2.57
N GLY A 354 10.32 5.24 3.14
CA GLY A 354 9.32 5.85 4.03
C GLY A 354 8.09 6.33 3.27
N SER A 355 7.25 7.15 3.92
CA SER A 355 5.99 7.63 3.36
C SER A 355 5.82 9.13 3.58
N VAL A 356 5.13 9.80 2.66
CA VAL A 356 4.67 11.19 2.79
C VAL A 356 3.16 11.23 3.01
N SER A 357 2.70 12.18 3.81
CA SER A 357 1.29 12.42 4.08
C SER A 357 0.68 13.33 3.00
N LEU A 358 -0.47 12.91 2.49
CA LEU A 358 -1.37 13.70 1.64
C LEU A 358 -2.62 14.04 2.44
N ALA A 359 -2.70 15.29 2.84
CA ALA A 359 -3.70 15.81 3.75
C ALA A 359 -4.27 17.16 3.32
N SER A 360 -4.62 17.24 2.04
CA SER A 360 -5.21 18.43 1.46
C SER A 360 -6.71 18.26 1.27
N ASN A 361 -7.43 19.37 1.23
CA ASN A 361 -8.85 19.37 0.86
C ASN A 361 -8.96 19.08 -0.65
N SER A 362 -9.44 17.90 -1.02
CA SER A 362 -9.81 17.53 -2.39
C SER A 362 -11.10 18.24 -2.85
N GLY A 363 -11.91 18.72 -1.90
CA GLY A 363 -13.22 19.33 -2.14
C GLY A 363 -14.29 18.34 -2.61
N GLN A 364 -13.99 17.04 -2.61
CA GLN A 364 -14.80 16.00 -3.25
C GLN A 364 -14.86 14.73 -2.40
N SER A 365 -16.06 14.18 -2.23
CA SER A 365 -16.31 12.93 -1.52
C SER A 365 -16.52 11.79 -2.50
N THR A 366 -15.93 10.63 -2.24
CA THR A 366 -16.08 9.47 -3.11
C THR A 366 -16.02 8.15 -2.32
N GLY A 367 -16.74 7.14 -2.78
CA GLY A 367 -16.86 5.89 -2.04
C GLY A 367 -17.86 4.93 -2.65
N TYR A 368 -18.32 3.97 -1.85
CA TYR A 368 -19.45 3.12 -2.18
C TYR A 368 -20.28 2.85 -0.93
N THR A 369 -21.58 2.64 -1.11
CA THR A 369 -22.52 2.42 -0.01
C THR A 369 -23.28 1.13 -0.19
N ASN A 370 -23.49 0.44 0.94
CA ASN A 370 -24.34 -0.74 1.12
C ASN A 370 -24.13 -1.84 0.06
N GLN A 371 -22.87 -2.13 -0.27
CA GLN A 371 -22.53 -3.23 -1.18
C GLN A 371 -22.53 -4.56 -0.43
N GLY A 372 -23.28 -5.53 -0.94
CA GLY A 372 -23.45 -6.84 -0.32
C GLY A 372 -24.76 -7.49 -0.76
N PRO A 373 -25.02 -8.73 -0.34
CA PRO A 373 -24.15 -9.60 0.45
C PRO A 373 -22.95 -10.18 -0.34
N TYR A 374 -21.97 -10.77 0.36
CA TYR A 374 -20.77 -11.41 -0.21
C TYR A 374 -19.93 -10.50 -1.11
N PHE A 375 -19.65 -9.31 -0.58
CA PHE A 375 -18.88 -8.28 -1.23
C PHE A 375 -17.64 -7.96 -0.40
N ALA A 376 -16.48 -7.97 -1.02
CA ALA A 376 -15.30 -7.40 -0.40
C ALA A 376 -14.36 -6.85 -1.47
N ARG A 377 -14.13 -5.53 -1.43
CA ARG A 377 -13.32 -4.85 -2.44
C ARG A 377 -12.54 -3.68 -1.87
N GLN A 378 -11.39 -3.47 -2.47
CA GLN A 378 -10.62 -2.25 -2.32
C GLN A 378 -11.30 -1.08 -3.03
N TYR A 379 -11.02 0.13 -2.57
CA TYR A 379 -11.44 1.37 -3.19
C TYR A 379 -10.22 2.21 -3.54
N GLN A 380 -10.21 2.75 -4.76
CA GLN A 380 -9.07 3.49 -5.30
C GLN A 380 -9.46 4.90 -5.72
N VAL A 381 -8.58 5.87 -5.45
CA VAL A 381 -8.72 7.27 -5.83
C VAL A 381 -7.56 7.74 -6.72
N PRO A 382 -7.79 8.65 -7.68
CA PRO A 382 -6.75 9.13 -8.57
C PRO A 382 -5.82 10.14 -7.87
N ILE A 383 -4.53 9.79 -7.78
CA ILE A 383 -3.48 10.63 -7.22
C ILE A 383 -2.46 10.95 -8.32
N GLU A 384 -2.06 12.21 -8.44
CA GLU A 384 -0.94 12.64 -9.27
C GLU A 384 0.38 12.29 -8.57
N TYR A 385 1.26 11.59 -9.28
CA TYR A 385 2.61 11.26 -8.86
C TYR A 385 3.60 11.98 -9.76
N SER A 386 4.69 12.45 -9.17
CA SER A 386 5.78 13.10 -9.89
C SER A 386 7.08 12.34 -9.68
N LYS A 387 7.86 12.22 -10.76
CA LYS A 387 9.21 11.68 -10.76
C LYS A 387 10.19 12.85 -10.87
N TYR A 388 11.15 12.91 -9.95
CA TYR A 388 12.15 13.96 -9.88
C TYR A 388 13.56 13.39 -9.89
N LYS A 389 14.50 14.13 -10.46
CA LYS A 389 15.93 14.01 -10.17
C LYS A 389 16.29 14.98 -9.06
N PHE A 390 17.08 14.53 -8.09
CA PHE A 390 17.69 15.35 -7.07
C PHE A 390 19.21 15.28 -7.23
N THR A 391 19.85 16.44 -7.16
CA THR A 391 21.31 16.56 -7.10
C THR A 391 21.70 17.11 -5.74
N TYR A 392 22.56 16.40 -5.01
CA TYR A 392 23.05 16.84 -3.72
C TYR A 392 24.31 17.70 -3.89
N TYR A 393 24.27 18.91 -3.36
CA TYR A 393 25.40 19.84 -3.35
C TYR A 393 25.95 19.99 -1.94
N CYS A 394 27.26 20.09 -1.81
CA CYS A 394 27.93 20.54 -0.59
C CYS A 394 29.10 21.45 -0.95
N GLY A 395 29.17 22.62 -0.30
CA GLY A 395 30.21 23.61 -0.57
C GLY A 395 30.18 24.12 -2.02
N GLY A 396 28.99 24.22 -2.62
CA GLY A 396 28.79 24.65 -4.00
C GLY A 396 29.14 23.61 -5.08
N ILE A 397 29.55 22.39 -4.69
CA ILE A 397 29.95 21.33 -5.62
C ILE A 397 28.91 20.22 -5.60
N ALA A 398 28.44 19.81 -6.78
CA ALA A 398 27.56 18.65 -6.93
C ALA A 398 28.31 17.37 -6.56
N LYS A 399 27.72 16.54 -5.72
CA LYS A 399 28.36 15.34 -5.17
C LYS A 399 27.78 14.05 -5.72
N ASN A 400 26.45 13.95 -5.77
CA ASN A 400 25.75 12.81 -6.34
C ASN A 400 24.36 13.21 -6.84
N SER A 401 23.75 12.29 -7.57
CA SER A 401 22.37 12.38 -8.04
C SER A 401 21.58 11.13 -7.68
N TYR A 402 20.28 11.31 -7.48
CA TYR A 402 19.32 10.22 -7.25
C TYR A 402 17.93 10.66 -7.74
N GLN A 403 16.99 9.73 -7.79
CA GLN A 403 15.61 10.01 -8.18
C GLN A 403 14.64 9.71 -7.04
N LYS A 404 13.49 10.40 -7.06
CA LYS A 404 12.34 10.07 -6.21
C LYS A 404 11.06 10.00 -7.04
N ILE A 405 10.15 9.11 -6.66
CA ILE A 405 8.74 9.10 -7.06
C ILE A 405 7.93 9.51 -5.82
N ILE A 406 7.21 10.62 -5.92
CA ILE A 406 6.49 11.24 -4.80
C ILE A 406 5.01 11.40 -5.20
N ALA A 407 4.11 11.13 -4.25
CA ALA A 407 2.70 11.42 -4.40
C ALA A 407 2.44 12.90 -4.12
N GLU A 408 1.69 13.59 -4.99
CA GLU A 408 1.52 15.05 -4.91
C GLU A 408 0.13 15.44 -4.40
N ARG A 409 -0.92 15.05 -5.12
CA ARG A 409 -2.29 15.50 -4.83
C ARG A 409 -3.34 14.62 -5.48
N TYR A 410 -4.55 14.70 -4.97
CA TYR A 410 -5.72 14.17 -5.67
C TYR A 410 -5.97 14.92 -6.97
N LYS A 411 -6.11 14.19 -8.07
CA LYS A 411 -6.31 14.78 -9.39
C LYS A 411 -7.06 13.82 -10.30
N VAL A 412 -8.32 14.15 -10.59
CA VAL A 412 -9.15 13.37 -11.51
C VAL A 412 -8.64 13.54 -12.94
N PRO A 413 -8.34 12.45 -13.68
CA PRO A 413 -7.94 12.54 -15.08
C PRO A 413 -9.13 12.94 -15.95
N ALA A 414 -8.89 13.69 -17.02
CA ALA A 414 -9.94 14.11 -17.96
C ALA A 414 -10.69 12.89 -18.51
N GLY A 415 -12.02 12.87 -18.36
CA GLY A 415 -12.87 11.74 -18.77
C GLY A 415 -12.73 10.47 -17.92
N GLY A 416 -11.94 10.51 -16.83
CA GLY A 416 -11.77 9.40 -15.90
C GLY A 416 -12.72 9.45 -14.70
N ALA A 417 -12.64 8.43 -13.85
CA ALA A 417 -13.48 8.30 -12.67
C ALA A 417 -12.89 9.05 -11.46
N VAL A 418 -13.77 9.60 -10.62
CA VAL A 418 -13.41 10.24 -9.33
C VAL A 418 -12.90 9.23 -8.28
N GLY A 419 -13.23 7.96 -8.48
CA GLY A 419 -12.74 6.80 -7.76
C GLY A 419 -13.27 5.53 -8.42
N LYS A 420 -12.65 4.39 -8.15
CA LYS A 420 -13.04 3.11 -8.75
C LYS A 420 -12.87 1.95 -7.78
N MET A 421 -13.57 0.86 -8.08
CA MET A 421 -13.35 -0.40 -7.40
C MET A 421 -11.97 -0.95 -7.73
N GLY A 422 -11.21 -1.29 -6.69
CA GLY A 422 -9.93 -1.98 -6.79
C GLY A 422 -10.10 -3.50 -6.78
N ALA A 423 -9.08 -4.20 -6.28
CA ALA A 423 -9.03 -5.64 -6.27
C ALA A 423 -10.16 -6.28 -5.44
N ASP A 424 -10.53 -7.49 -5.84
CA ASP A 424 -11.44 -8.37 -5.11
C ASP A 424 -10.68 -9.03 -3.96
N VAL A 425 -11.21 -8.88 -2.75
CA VAL A 425 -10.58 -9.39 -1.52
C VAL A 425 -11.52 -10.31 -0.74
N ARG A 426 -12.56 -10.84 -1.39
CA ARG A 426 -13.54 -11.75 -0.74
C ARG A 426 -12.91 -13.00 -0.14
N TYR A 427 -11.74 -13.41 -0.63
CA TYR A 427 -10.98 -14.52 -0.07
C TYR A 427 -10.46 -14.26 1.36
N LYS A 428 -10.45 -13.00 1.82
CA LYS A 428 -10.08 -12.63 3.20
C LYS A 428 -11.26 -12.71 4.18
N ASP A 429 -12.47 -12.94 3.67
CA ASP A 429 -13.69 -13.10 4.46
C ASP A 429 -14.07 -14.59 4.58
N GLY A 430 -15.08 -14.87 5.39
CA GLY A 430 -15.65 -16.19 5.51
C GLY A 430 -14.95 -17.11 6.52
N TYR A 431 -15.39 -18.36 6.55
CA TYR A 431 -15.06 -19.30 7.64
C TYR A 431 -13.56 -19.57 7.80
N ASN A 432 -12.82 -19.79 6.72
CA ASN A 432 -11.39 -20.13 6.82
C ASN A 432 -10.59 -18.96 7.41
N ALA A 433 -10.79 -17.74 6.89
CA ALA A 433 -10.13 -16.56 7.41
C ALA A 433 -10.57 -16.22 8.85
N TYR A 434 -11.83 -16.52 9.19
CA TYR A 434 -12.32 -16.43 10.56
C TYR A 434 -11.55 -17.37 11.49
N VAL A 435 -11.39 -18.65 11.14
CA VAL A 435 -10.68 -19.63 11.97
C VAL A 435 -9.23 -19.24 12.19
N ASP A 436 -8.57 -18.71 11.16
CA ASP A 436 -7.17 -18.28 11.20
C ASP A 436 -6.95 -16.95 11.96
N SER A 437 -8.02 -16.19 12.21
CA SER A 437 -7.91 -14.89 12.89
C SER A 437 -7.60 -15.04 14.40
N PRO A 438 -6.82 -14.15 15.02
CA PRO A 438 -6.60 -14.19 16.47
C PRO A 438 -7.92 -13.99 17.25
N LYS A 439 -8.19 -14.83 18.26
CA LYS A 439 -9.48 -14.78 19.00
C LYS A 439 -9.72 -13.43 19.69
N ASN A 440 -8.67 -12.79 20.18
CA ASN A 440 -8.71 -11.44 20.77
C ASN A 440 -9.02 -10.32 19.76
N ASN A 441 -8.95 -10.60 18.46
CA ASN A 441 -9.29 -9.64 17.42
C ASN A 441 -10.77 -9.72 16.99
N ARG A 442 -11.52 -10.72 17.46
CA ARG A 442 -12.89 -11.03 17.02
C ARG A 442 -13.94 -10.31 17.87
N ALA A 443 -15.01 -9.86 17.24
CA ALA A 443 -16.21 -9.32 17.87
C ALA A 443 -17.43 -9.65 17.00
N TYR A 444 -18.64 -9.34 17.45
CA TYR A 444 -19.85 -9.57 16.66
C TYR A 444 -20.72 -8.32 16.51
N VAL A 445 -21.39 -8.16 15.37
CA VAL A 445 -22.33 -7.06 15.11
C VAL A 445 -23.75 -7.57 15.35
N GLU A 446 -24.54 -6.84 16.14
CA GLU A 446 -25.93 -7.21 16.43
C GLU A 446 -26.80 -7.12 15.16
N PRO A 447 -27.79 -8.00 14.97
CA PRO A 447 -28.71 -7.93 13.84
C PRO A 447 -29.40 -6.56 13.72
N GLY A 448 -29.41 -6.01 12.51
CA GLY A 448 -29.99 -4.69 12.22
C GLY A 448 -29.17 -3.50 12.72
N SER A 449 -27.96 -3.73 13.23
CA SER A 449 -27.03 -2.68 13.67
C SER A 449 -25.85 -2.52 12.71
N TYR A 450 -24.94 -1.60 13.02
CA TYR A 450 -23.72 -1.39 12.24
C TYR A 450 -22.49 -1.25 13.14
N PHE A 451 -21.34 -1.59 12.58
CA PHE A 451 -20.04 -1.25 13.12
C PHE A 451 -19.29 -0.37 12.11
N GLN A 452 -18.54 0.60 12.61
CA GLN A 452 -17.77 1.54 11.79
C GLN A 452 -16.40 1.79 12.42
N LEU A 453 -15.39 1.84 11.56
CA LEU A 453 -14.06 2.31 11.89
C LEU A 453 -13.90 3.73 11.35
N SER A 454 -13.81 4.71 12.25
CA SER A 454 -13.70 6.14 11.96
C SER A 454 -12.61 6.83 12.78
N ARG A 455 -11.62 6.07 13.24
CA ARG A 455 -10.41 6.59 13.91
C ARG A 455 -9.25 5.61 13.75
N GLY A 456 -8.06 6.10 14.08
CA GLY A 456 -6.83 5.34 13.95
C GLY A 456 -6.36 5.31 12.49
N LYS A 457 -5.53 4.32 12.15
CA LYS A 457 -4.88 4.23 10.84
C LYS A 457 -5.16 2.87 10.22
N SER A 458 -5.32 2.86 8.91
CA SER A 458 -5.49 1.63 8.15
C SER A 458 -4.25 0.75 8.24
N ALA A 459 -4.44 -0.56 8.06
CA ALA A 459 -3.31 -1.39 7.69
C ALA A 459 -2.77 -0.89 6.34
N LYS A 460 -1.44 -0.89 6.18
CA LYS A 460 -0.81 -0.48 4.93
C LYS A 460 -1.09 -1.51 3.84
N TRP A 461 -1.65 -1.06 2.72
CA TRP A 461 -1.80 -1.87 1.52
C TRP A 461 -0.46 -1.93 0.78
N GLY A 462 0.13 -3.12 0.70
CA GLY A 462 1.30 -3.35 -0.16
C GLY A 462 0.88 -3.34 -1.63
N GLY A 463 1.57 -2.54 -2.45
CA GLY A 463 1.19 -2.33 -3.85
C GLY A 463 -0.15 -1.62 -4.03
N ALA A 464 -0.43 -0.63 -3.17
CA ALA A 464 -1.61 0.21 -3.25
C ALA A 464 -1.73 0.93 -4.59
N VAL A 465 -0.61 1.22 -5.24
CA VAL A 465 -0.52 1.87 -6.56
C VAL A 465 0.66 1.29 -7.35
N SER A 466 0.50 1.24 -8.67
CA SER A 466 1.57 0.97 -9.63
C SER A 466 1.75 2.22 -10.51
N VAL A 467 2.95 2.80 -10.48
CA VAL A 467 3.25 4.04 -11.19
C VAL A 467 4.72 4.09 -11.58
N PHE A 468 5.01 4.51 -12.82
CA PHE A 468 6.36 4.51 -13.40
C PHE A 468 7.11 3.17 -13.27
N GLY A 469 6.40 2.04 -13.40
CA GLY A 469 6.99 0.71 -13.23
C GLY A 469 7.28 0.28 -11.79
N VAL A 470 6.89 1.08 -10.78
CA VAL A 470 7.15 0.80 -9.36
C VAL A 470 5.85 0.67 -8.57
N SER A 471 5.81 -0.32 -7.67
CA SER A 471 4.71 -0.60 -6.76
C SER A 471 4.94 0.07 -5.42
N LEU A 472 3.99 0.91 -4.97
CA LEU A 472 4.08 1.68 -3.73
C LEU A 472 2.98 1.30 -2.76
N GLY A 473 3.28 1.32 -1.47
CA GLY A 473 2.30 1.12 -0.43
C GLY A 473 1.58 2.41 -0.06
N ALA A 474 0.37 2.27 0.49
CA ALA A 474 -0.39 3.38 1.04
C ALA A 474 -1.14 2.96 2.30
N SER A 475 -1.48 3.93 3.15
CA SER A 475 -2.32 3.75 4.33
C SER A 475 -3.13 5.02 4.55
N THR A 476 -4.34 4.88 5.09
CA THR A 476 -5.28 5.97 5.30
C THR A 476 -5.50 6.17 6.78
N THR A 477 -5.52 7.41 7.25
CA THR A 477 -5.94 7.74 8.61
C THR A 477 -7.46 7.86 8.62
N TYR A 478 -8.11 7.08 9.47
CA TYR A 478 -9.55 7.14 9.62
C TYR A 478 -9.95 8.31 10.51
N ASP A 479 -11.05 8.94 10.15
CA ASP A 479 -11.72 9.99 10.91
C ASP A 479 -13.24 9.91 10.61
N ARG A 480 -14.01 10.94 10.95
CA ARG A 480 -15.46 10.96 10.67
C ARG A 480 -15.79 11.00 9.17
N ASP A 481 -14.83 11.47 8.39
CA ASP A 481 -14.90 11.77 6.97
C ASP A 481 -14.29 10.59 6.16
N HIS A 482 -13.41 9.78 6.77
CA HIS A 482 -12.79 8.59 6.20
C HIS A 482 -13.14 7.34 7.00
N LYS A 483 -14.01 6.48 6.45
CA LYS A 483 -14.56 5.37 7.22
C LYS A 483 -14.75 4.09 6.44
N GLN A 484 -14.56 2.98 7.17
CA GLN A 484 -14.98 1.64 6.79
C GLN A 484 -16.20 1.28 7.65
N ARG A 485 -17.33 0.89 7.04
CA ARG A 485 -18.55 0.51 7.76
C ARG A 485 -19.08 -0.83 7.27
N ILE A 486 -19.57 -1.63 8.21
CA ILE A 486 -20.37 -2.82 7.96
C ILE A 486 -21.73 -2.68 8.63
N THR A 487 -22.79 -2.98 7.88
CA THR A 487 -24.17 -2.97 8.37
C THR A 487 -24.68 -4.40 8.35
N ALA A 488 -25.07 -4.90 9.52
CA ALA A 488 -25.71 -6.21 9.66
C ALA A 488 -27.16 -6.15 9.20
N GLY A 489 -27.57 -7.13 8.41
CA GLY A 489 -28.97 -7.38 8.14
C GLY A 489 -29.71 -7.90 9.37
N LYS A 490 -30.97 -8.29 9.19
CA LYS A 490 -31.88 -8.58 10.31
C LYS A 490 -31.93 -10.06 10.67
N LYS A 491 -31.16 -10.93 10.00
CA LYS A 491 -31.18 -12.37 10.30
C LYS A 491 -30.57 -12.64 11.68
N THR A 492 -31.27 -13.43 12.48
CA THR A 492 -30.88 -13.78 13.86
C THR A 492 -30.39 -15.22 14.00
N ASN A 493 -30.43 -15.99 12.91
CA ASN A 493 -30.11 -17.42 12.91
C ASN A 493 -28.62 -17.68 13.19
N TYR A 494 -27.76 -16.69 12.91
CA TYR A 494 -26.33 -16.69 13.15
C TYR A 494 -25.87 -15.30 13.54
N ARG A 495 -24.73 -15.20 14.24
CA ARG A 495 -24.08 -13.91 14.50
C ARG A 495 -23.23 -13.47 13.31
N HIS A 496 -23.20 -12.15 13.10
CA HIS A 496 -22.24 -11.52 12.19
C HIS A 496 -20.94 -11.30 12.93
N ILE A 497 -19.91 -12.03 12.56
CA ILE A 497 -18.61 -11.94 13.21
C ILE A 497 -17.71 -11.05 12.38
N ILE A 498 -16.99 -10.17 13.06
CA ILE A 498 -15.96 -9.32 12.48
C ILE A 498 -14.66 -9.49 13.24
N TRP A 499 -13.53 -9.25 12.59
CA TRP A 499 -12.24 -9.24 13.27
C TRP A 499 -11.29 -8.22 12.68
N GLY A 500 -10.44 -7.65 13.53
CA GLY A 500 -9.40 -6.73 13.09
C GLY A 500 -8.16 -7.44 12.54
N ARG A 501 -7.54 -6.83 11.52
CA ARG A 501 -6.28 -7.31 10.92
C ARG A 501 -5.10 -7.18 11.87
N SER A 502 -4.99 -6.03 12.54
CA SER A 502 -3.81 -5.63 13.32
C SER A 502 -4.05 -5.66 14.83
N GLY A 503 -5.30 -5.79 15.28
CA GLY A 503 -5.65 -5.80 16.69
C GLY A 503 -7.15 -5.94 16.94
N PRO A 504 -7.61 -5.78 18.19
CA PRO A 504 -9.02 -5.81 18.56
C PRO A 504 -9.85 -4.75 17.84
N VAL A 505 -11.10 -5.11 17.50
CA VAL A 505 -12.08 -4.21 16.84
C VAL A 505 -12.32 -2.93 17.64
N SER A 506 -12.26 -3.00 18.97
CA SER A 506 -12.43 -1.87 19.88
C SER A 506 -11.18 -0.99 20.05
N GLY A 507 -10.02 -1.44 19.55
CA GLY A 507 -8.74 -0.75 19.63
C GLY A 507 -8.31 -0.16 18.28
N SER A 508 -7.17 -0.63 17.76
CA SER A 508 -6.62 -0.24 16.46
C SER A 508 -6.64 -1.43 15.49
N PRO A 509 -7.82 -1.81 14.97
CA PRO A 509 -7.96 -3.01 14.13
C PRO A 509 -7.22 -2.87 12.78
N GLY A 510 -6.96 -1.64 12.33
CA GLY A 510 -6.33 -1.33 11.04
C GLY A 510 -7.28 -1.55 9.87
N LEU A 511 -7.83 -2.75 9.72
CA LEU A 511 -8.93 -3.10 8.83
C LEU A 511 -9.79 -4.12 9.56
N PHE A 512 -11.06 -4.21 9.25
CA PHE A 512 -11.87 -5.34 9.71
C PHE A 512 -12.39 -6.19 8.56
N PHE A 513 -12.52 -7.49 8.82
CA PHE A 513 -13.04 -8.52 7.93
C PHE A 513 -14.37 -9.06 8.43
N SER A 514 -15.06 -9.87 7.63
CA SER A 514 -16.41 -10.34 7.91
C SER A 514 -16.59 -11.84 7.74
N PHE A 515 -17.38 -12.44 8.64
CA PHE A 515 -17.95 -13.77 8.53
C PHE A 515 -19.40 -13.76 8.99
#